data_AF-A0AA87NNF5-F1
#
_entry.id   AF-A0AA87NNF5-F1
#
_cell.length_a   1.000
_cell.length_b   1.000
_cell.length_c   1.000
_cell.angle_alpha   90.00
_cell.angle_beta   90.00
_cell.angle_gamma   90.00
#
_symmetry.space_group_name_H-M   'P 1'
#
loop_
_entity.id
_entity.type
_entity.pdbx_description
1 polymer ?
#
loop_
_entity_poly.entity_id
_entity_poly.type
_entity_poly.pdbx_seq_one_letter_code
_entity_poly.pdbx_strand_id
1 'polypeptide(L)'
;MNKRLRCIAFLVLCMMTAAQMPLIAEEKKEDHTPVPYTKEEFPLWQRELRRFEILSFGALPFVTLLSFWGYDMIRAIQHPKDPAYYPWPLKQADKAVALTEKEQLGVFLTAAGISVTIALIDITYRAIKRSAAKKRLERENAFTEDPIQFTPIKQSDEEDAQALKLMTDAALAAGSIGGIATLLEKEITANPSLQDGKTGSAAQ
;
A
#
# COMPACT_ATOMS: atom_id res chain seq x y z
N MET A 1 16.21 48.54 -5.48
CA MET A 1 16.22 47.06 -5.34
C MET A 1 17.30 46.65 -4.35
N ASN A 2 16.91 46.01 -3.25
CA ASN A 2 17.80 45.74 -2.11
C ASN A 2 18.90 44.74 -2.50
N LYS A 3 20.15 44.97 -2.08
CA LYS A 3 21.30 44.10 -2.41
C LYS A 3 21.04 42.62 -2.05
N ARG A 4 20.33 42.39 -0.94
CA ARG A 4 19.90 41.05 -0.50
C ARG A 4 18.92 40.37 -1.47
N LEU A 5 18.00 41.13 -2.06
CA LEU A 5 17.02 40.61 -3.02
C LEU A 5 17.69 40.19 -4.34
N ARG A 6 18.74 40.91 -4.75
CA ARG A 6 19.56 40.55 -5.93
C ARG A 6 20.33 39.25 -5.71
N CYS A 7 20.93 39.06 -4.53
CA CYS A 7 21.65 37.82 -4.22
C CYS A 7 20.71 36.61 -4.16
N ILE A 8 19.52 36.77 -3.56
CA ILE A 8 18.53 35.68 -3.49
C ILE A 8 18.04 35.31 -4.90
N ALA A 9 17.70 36.30 -5.73
CA ALA A 9 17.29 36.05 -7.11
C ALA A 9 18.39 35.32 -7.92
N PHE A 10 19.66 35.71 -7.73
CA PHE A 10 20.79 35.08 -8.41
C PHE A 10 21.02 33.64 -7.94
N LEU A 11 20.89 33.36 -6.64
CA LEU A 11 21.01 31.99 -6.10
C LEU A 11 19.89 31.08 -6.61
N VAL A 12 18.66 31.58 -6.69
CA VAL A 12 17.52 30.83 -7.24
C VAL A 12 17.73 30.55 -8.74
N LEU A 13 18.25 31.52 -9.50
CA LEU A 13 18.59 31.35 -10.90
C LEU A 13 19.72 30.31 -11.11
N CYS A 14 20.76 30.32 -10.28
CA CYS A 14 21.82 29.31 -10.30
C CYS A 14 21.30 27.90 -9.98
N MET A 15 20.39 27.75 -9.02
CA MET A 15 19.81 26.44 -8.69
C MET A 15 18.90 25.91 -9.80
N MET A 16 18.13 26.78 -10.46
CA MET A 16 17.29 26.39 -11.60
C MET A 16 18.10 25.98 -12.82
N THR A 17 19.23 26.64 -13.09
CA THR A 17 20.13 26.29 -14.20
C THR A 17 20.92 25.01 -13.93
N ALA A 18 21.35 24.78 -12.68
CA ALA A 18 22.02 23.54 -12.29
C ALA A 18 21.10 22.30 -12.39
N ALA A 19 19.80 22.46 -12.11
CA ALA A 19 18.82 21.37 -12.23
C ALA A 19 18.54 20.93 -13.69
N GLN A 20 18.89 21.77 -14.67
CA GLN A 20 18.72 21.48 -16.10
C GLN A 20 19.98 20.93 -16.77
N MET A 21 21.10 20.79 -16.05
CA MET A 21 22.31 20.21 -16.62
C MET A 21 22.11 18.70 -16.80
N PRO A 22 22.08 18.17 -18.05
CA PRO A 22 22.06 16.73 -18.26
C PRO A 22 23.36 16.17 -17.69
N LEU A 23 23.21 15.19 -16.80
CA LEU A 23 24.33 14.39 -16.28
C LEU A 23 24.95 13.66 -17.47
N ILE A 24 26.03 14.23 -18.02
CA ILE A 24 26.82 13.60 -19.07
C ILE A 24 27.53 12.41 -18.40
N ALA A 25 26.92 11.23 -18.52
CA ALA A 25 27.54 9.98 -18.15
C ALA A 25 28.61 9.64 -19.21
N GLU A 26 29.79 9.27 -18.74
CA GLU A 26 30.90 8.85 -19.59
C GLU A 26 30.50 7.58 -20.35
N GLU A 27 30.40 7.68 -21.68
CA GLU A 27 29.89 6.64 -22.56
C GLU A 27 30.92 5.53 -22.73
N LYS A 28 30.86 4.53 -21.85
CA LYS A 28 31.58 3.27 -22.04
C LYS A 28 30.87 2.50 -23.14
N LYS A 29 31.52 2.37 -24.31
CA LYS A 29 31.01 1.66 -25.50
C LYS A 29 30.82 0.16 -25.20
N GLU A 30 29.69 -0.19 -24.61
CA GLU A 30 29.12 -1.52 -24.62
C GLU A 30 27.95 -1.50 -25.62
N ASP A 31 27.75 -2.59 -26.38
CA ASP A 31 26.70 -2.67 -27.41
C ASP A 31 25.31 -2.49 -26.78
N HIS A 32 24.86 -1.24 -26.72
CA HIS A 32 23.58 -0.82 -26.18
C HIS A 32 22.47 -1.09 -27.19
N THR A 33 22.20 -2.36 -27.49
CA THR A 33 20.88 -2.70 -28.02
C THR A 33 19.86 -2.37 -26.93
N PRO A 34 18.89 -1.48 -27.18
CA PRO A 34 17.95 -1.06 -26.15
C PRO A 34 17.08 -2.25 -25.73
N VAL A 35 17.37 -2.80 -24.55
CA VAL A 35 16.52 -3.80 -23.92
C VAL A 35 15.26 -3.09 -23.42
N PRO A 36 14.06 -3.64 -23.65
CA PRO A 36 12.83 -3.06 -23.13
C PRO A 36 12.89 -2.93 -21.60
N TYR A 37 12.58 -1.74 -21.08
CA TYR A 37 12.61 -1.47 -19.64
C TYR A 37 11.76 -2.47 -18.86
N THR A 38 12.37 -3.14 -17.88
CA THR A 38 11.65 -4.00 -16.94
C THR A 38 11.04 -3.19 -15.81
N LYS A 39 10.01 -3.74 -15.15
CA LYS A 39 9.29 -3.03 -14.07
C LYS A 39 10.14 -2.85 -12.80
N GLU A 40 11.25 -3.56 -12.68
CA GLU A 40 12.07 -3.65 -11.47
C GLU A 40 13.35 -2.80 -11.55
N GLU A 41 13.73 -2.33 -12.74
CA GLU A 41 14.89 -1.46 -12.96
C GLU A 41 14.83 -0.13 -12.20
N PHE A 42 13.62 0.38 -11.91
CA PHE A 42 13.44 1.63 -11.19
C PHE A 42 12.94 1.42 -9.76
N PRO A 43 13.55 2.11 -8.78
CA PRO A 43 13.05 2.08 -7.41
C PRO A 43 11.60 2.58 -7.36
N LEU A 44 10.85 2.02 -6.41
CA LEU A 44 9.40 2.24 -6.31
C LEU A 44 9.04 3.72 -6.12
N TRP A 45 9.80 4.43 -5.28
CA TRP A 45 9.59 5.85 -5.04
C TRP A 45 9.73 6.68 -6.32
N GLN A 46 10.67 6.34 -7.20
CA GLN A 46 10.89 7.05 -8.48
C GLN A 46 9.73 6.81 -9.45
N ARG A 47 9.16 5.59 -9.45
CA ARG A 47 7.96 5.28 -10.24
C ARG A 47 6.73 6.01 -9.72
N GLU A 48 6.59 6.12 -8.41
CA GLU A 48 5.50 6.84 -7.75
C GLU A 48 5.63 8.36 -7.96
N LEU A 49 6.84 8.92 -7.87
CA LEU A 49 7.11 10.33 -8.14
C LEU A 49 6.84 10.70 -9.61
N ARG A 50 7.26 9.85 -10.55
CA ARG A 50 6.95 10.05 -11.99
C ARG A 50 5.44 10.12 -12.21
N ARG A 51 4.67 9.22 -11.59
CA ARG A 51 3.21 9.21 -11.74
C ARG A 51 2.56 10.41 -11.04
N PHE A 52 3.08 10.80 -9.88
CA PHE A 52 2.66 12.01 -9.17
C PHE A 52 2.82 13.25 -10.06
N GLU A 53 3.98 13.42 -10.69
CA GLU A 53 4.27 14.52 -11.59
C GLU A 53 3.31 14.52 -12.79
N ILE A 54 3.20 13.39 -13.48
CA ILE A 54 2.30 13.24 -14.64
C ILE A 54 0.85 13.57 -14.26
N LEU A 55 0.40 13.10 -13.11
CA LEU A 55 -0.99 13.28 -12.69
C LEU A 55 -1.24 14.71 -12.18
N SER A 56 -0.37 15.26 -11.34
CA SER A 56 -0.52 16.61 -10.78
C SER A 56 -0.32 17.71 -11.83
N PHE A 57 0.73 17.64 -12.65
CA PHE A 57 0.94 18.63 -13.71
C PHE A 57 0.04 18.37 -14.92
N GLY A 58 -0.29 17.11 -15.21
CA GLY A 58 -1.20 16.76 -16.30
C GLY A 58 -2.67 17.11 -16.02
N ALA A 59 -3.13 17.03 -14.76
CA ALA A 59 -4.49 17.43 -14.40
C ALA A 59 -4.64 18.94 -14.19
N LEU A 60 -3.54 19.66 -13.91
CA LEU A 60 -3.53 21.10 -13.63
C LEU A 60 -4.34 21.93 -14.65
N PRO A 61 -4.14 21.83 -15.99
CA PRO A 61 -4.88 22.66 -16.94
C PRO A 61 -6.39 22.41 -16.96
N PHE A 62 -6.83 21.19 -16.66
CA PHE A 62 -8.25 20.86 -16.60
C PHE A 62 -8.89 21.34 -15.31
N VAL A 63 -8.17 21.14 -14.19
CA VAL A 63 -8.64 21.57 -12.88
C VAL A 63 -8.68 23.10 -12.81
N THR A 64 -7.70 23.82 -13.36
CA THR A 64 -7.74 25.29 -13.41
C THR A 64 -8.93 25.79 -14.21
N LEU A 65 -9.19 25.22 -15.39
CA LEU A 65 -10.36 25.57 -16.19
C LEU A 65 -11.66 25.34 -15.41
N LEU A 66 -11.81 24.18 -14.76
CA LEU A 66 -12.98 23.86 -13.94
C LEU A 66 -13.09 24.78 -12.72
N SER A 67 -11.99 25.17 -12.10
CA SER A 67 -11.98 26.10 -10.98
C SER A 67 -12.39 27.52 -11.42
N PHE A 68 -11.92 27.99 -12.57
CA PHE A 68 -12.38 29.27 -13.14
C PHE A 68 -13.85 29.23 -13.48
N TRP A 69 -14.31 28.14 -14.11
CA TRP A 69 -15.71 27.98 -14.45
C TRP A 69 -16.61 27.88 -13.21
N GLY A 70 -16.20 27.10 -12.21
CA GLY A 70 -16.92 26.99 -10.94
C GLY A 70 -16.92 28.30 -10.14
N TYR A 71 -15.84 29.06 -10.18
CA TYR A 71 -15.79 30.39 -9.57
C TYR A 71 -16.73 31.37 -10.28
N ASP A 72 -16.75 31.37 -11.62
CA ASP A 72 -17.69 32.17 -12.42
C ASP A 72 -19.15 31.78 -12.14
N MET A 73 -19.45 30.48 -11.95
CA MET A 73 -20.78 30.00 -11.53
C MET A 73 -21.18 30.55 -10.16
N ILE A 74 -20.29 30.46 -9.17
CA ILE A 74 -20.55 30.94 -7.81
C ILE A 74 -20.81 32.45 -7.82
N ARG A 75 -20.03 33.21 -8.61
CA ARG A 75 -20.19 34.65 -8.77
C ARG A 75 -21.50 35.02 -9.46
N ALA A 76 -21.91 34.26 -10.48
CA ALA A 76 -23.20 34.45 -11.17
C ALA A 76 -24.39 34.25 -10.23
N ILE A 77 -24.31 33.27 -9.32
CA ILE A 77 -25.36 33.00 -8.32
C ILE A 77 -25.44 34.13 -7.29
N GLN A 78 -24.30 34.69 -6.88
CA GLN A 78 -24.26 35.82 -5.94
C GLN A 78 -24.84 37.11 -6.54
N HIS A 79 -24.77 37.27 -7.87
CA HIS A 79 -25.27 38.43 -8.59
C HIS A 79 -26.36 38.03 -9.62
N PRO A 80 -27.55 37.61 -9.17
CA PRO A 80 -28.55 36.96 -10.03
C PRO A 80 -29.20 37.88 -11.08
N LYS A 81 -29.06 39.20 -10.96
CA LYS A 81 -29.72 40.20 -11.82
C LYS A 81 -28.77 41.03 -12.67
N ASP A 82 -27.47 40.79 -12.55
CA ASP A 82 -26.44 41.61 -13.19
C ASP A 82 -25.84 40.85 -14.39
N PRO A 83 -26.09 41.28 -15.64
CA PRO A 83 -25.57 40.62 -16.85
C PRO A 83 -24.04 40.60 -16.94
N ALA A 84 -23.37 41.42 -16.12
CA ALA A 84 -21.92 41.53 -16.03
C ALA A 84 -21.25 40.29 -15.41
N TYR A 85 -22.00 39.52 -14.60
CA TYR A 85 -21.50 38.33 -13.90
C TYR A 85 -21.98 37.03 -14.54
N TYR A 86 -22.47 37.07 -15.78
CA TYR A 86 -22.83 35.83 -16.46
C TYR A 86 -21.60 34.93 -16.66
N PRO A 87 -21.79 33.63 -16.41
CA PRO A 87 -20.71 32.67 -16.50
C PRO A 87 -20.40 32.32 -17.94
N TRP A 88 -19.19 31.81 -18.18
CA TRP A 88 -18.83 31.24 -19.47
C TRP A 88 -19.73 30.02 -19.80
N PRO A 89 -20.29 29.89 -21.03
CA PRO A 89 -20.03 30.68 -22.24
C PRO A 89 -21.00 31.85 -22.51
N LEU A 90 -21.95 32.11 -21.62
CA LEU A 90 -22.99 33.15 -21.80
C LEU A 90 -22.51 34.58 -21.46
N LYS A 91 -21.20 34.74 -21.26
CA LYS A 91 -20.55 35.98 -20.83
C LYS A 91 -20.53 37.00 -21.96
N GLN A 92 -21.08 38.20 -21.73
CA GLN A 92 -21.07 39.30 -22.70
C GLN A 92 -19.76 40.08 -22.59
N ALA A 93 -18.92 40.05 -23.63
CA ALA A 93 -17.60 40.69 -23.61
C ALA A 93 -17.66 42.19 -23.27
N ASP A 94 -18.70 42.89 -23.72
CA ASP A 94 -18.84 44.34 -23.53
C ASP A 94 -19.20 44.77 -22.11
N LYS A 95 -19.75 43.83 -21.29
CA LYS A 95 -20.21 44.11 -19.92
C LYS A 95 -19.53 43.26 -18.86
N ALA A 96 -18.68 42.32 -19.27
CA ALA A 96 -18.06 41.37 -18.36
C ALA A 96 -17.09 42.07 -17.41
N VAL A 97 -17.31 41.88 -16.11
CA VAL A 97 -16.32 42.28 -15.10
C VAL A 97 -15.16 41.28 -15.15
N ALA A 98 -13.98 41.77 -15.51
CA ALA A 98 -12.76 40.97 -15.49
C ALA A 98 -12.42 40.53 -14.05
N LEU A 99 -11.84 39.33 -13.93
CA LEU A 99 -11.35 38.83 -12.66
C LEU A 99 -10.10 39.62 -12.26
N THR A 100 -10.01 40.03 -11.00
CA THR A 100 -8.81 40.72 -10.50
C THR A 100 -7.65 39.73 -10.37
N GLU A 101 -6.41 40.21 -10.45
CA GLU A 101 -5.22 39.34 -10.36
C GLU A 101 -5.21 38.49 -9.07
N LYS A 102 -5.72 39.04 -7.96
CA LYS A 102 -5.80 38.33 -6.67
C LYS A 102 -6.82 37.19 -6.72
N GLU A 103 -7.96 37.41 -7.35
CA GLU A 103 -8.98 36.38 -7.55
C GLU A 103 -8.47 35.29 -8.50
N GLN A 104 -7.80 35.67 -9.59
CA GLN A 104 -7.20 34.72 -10.52
C GLN A 104 -6.15 33.84 -9.84
N LEU A 105 -5.27 34.44 -9.04
CA LEU A 105 -4.25 33.71 -8.31
C LEU A 105 -4.86 32.80 -7.23
N GLY A 106 -5.92 33.26 -6.56
CA GLY A 106 -6.67 32.44 -5.61
C GLY A 106 -7.31 31.21 -6.25
N VAL A 107 -7.98 31.40 -7.40
CA VAL A 107 -8.59 30.30 -8.18
C VAL A 107 -7.53 29.36 -8.73
N PHE A 108 -6.39 29.88 -9.16
CA PHE A 108 -5.27 29.05 -9.59
C PHE A 108 -4.67 28.22 -8.44
N LEU A 109 -4.53 28.81 -7.25
CA LEU A 109 -3.98 28.11 -6.10
C LEU A 109 -4.92 27.01 -5.59
N THR A 110 -6.23 27.25 -5.59
CA THR A 110 -7.21 26.20 -5.26
C THR A 110 -7.17 25.07 -6.29
N ALA A 111 -7.05 25.40 -7.58
CA ALA A 111 -6.88 24.41 -8.63
C ALA A 111 -5.59 23.58 -8.46
N ALA A 112 -4.47 24.23 -8.15
CA ALA A 112 -3.21 23.55 -7.86
C ALA A 112 -3.35 22.58 -6.67
N GLY A 113 -4.03 23.00 -5.60
CA GLY A 113 -4.33 22.17 -4.44
C GLY A 113 -5.18 20.95 -4.77
N ILE A 114 -6.24 21.11 -5.57
CA ILE A 114 -7.09 20.01 -6.03
C ILE A 114 -6.26 19.03 -6.88
N SER A 115 -5.42 19.54 -7.79
CA SER A 115 -4.59 18.67 -8.63
C SER A 115 -3.61 17.80 -7.83
N VAL A 116 -2.95 18.40 -6.84
CA VAL A 116 -2.07 17.65 -5.92
C VAL A 116 -2.86 16.64 -5.10
N THR A 117 -4.08 16.98 -4.69
CA THR A 117 -4.96 16.07 -3.93
C THR A 117 -5.32 14.83 -4.77
N ILE A 118 -5.66 15.00 -6.06
CA ILE A 118 -5.91 13.89 -6.98
C ILE A 118 -4.68 12.97 -7.08
N ALA A 119 -3.49 13.56 -7.19
CA ALA A 119 -2.25 12.80 -7.25
C ALA A 119 -1.95 12.04 -5.95
N LEU A 120 -2.22 12.63 -4.78
CA LEU A 120 -2.08 11.97 -3.48
C LEU A 120 -3.06 10.80 -3.32
N ILE A 121 -4.29 10.93 -3.83
CA ILE A 121 -5.28 9.84 -3.81
C ILE A 121 -4.79 8.63 -4.63
N ASP A 122 -4.21 8.84 -5.82
CA ASP A 122 -3.67 7.73 -6.64
C ASP A 122 -2.51 7.01 -5.95
N ILE A 123 -1.56 7.75 -5.35
CA ILE A 123 -0.45 7.17 -4.58
C ILE A 123 -1.00 6.36 -3.40
N THR A 124 -1.91 6.94 -2.62
CA THR A 124 -2.46 6.31 -1.42
C THR A 124 -3.23 5.03 -1.76
N TYR A 125 -4.07 5.07 -2.80
CA TYR A 125 -4.80 3.90 -3.28
C TYR A 125 -3.86 2.77 -3.69
N ARG A 126 -2.78 3.08 -4.41
CA ARG A 126 -1.76 2.10 -4.82
C ARG A 126 -0.98 1.53 -3.65
N ALA A 127 -0.62 2.38 -2.68
CA ALA A 127 0.05 1.95 -1.45
C ALA A 127 -0.82 0.93 -0.69
N ILE A 128 -2.12 1.21 -0.55
CA ILE A 128 -3.08 0.30 0.09
C ILE A 128 -3.17 -1.01 -0.70
N LYS A 129 -3.39 -0.95 -2.01
CA LYS A 129 -3.50 -2.15 -2.87
C LYS A 129 -2.26 -3.03 -2.79
N ARG A 130 -1.07 -2.42 -2.81
CA ARG A 130 0.20 -3.14 -2.69
C ARG A 130 0.38 -3.76 -1.31
N SER A 131 0.01 -3.05 -0.25
CA SER A 131 0.08 -3.58 1.13
C SER A 131 -0.84 -4.78 1.32
N ALA A 132 -2.03 -4.76 0.71
CA ALA A 132 -2.97 -5.88 0.74
C ALA A 132 -2.43 -7.09 -0.03
N ALA A 133 -1.85 -6.86 -1.22
CA ALA A 133 -1.22 -7.93 -2.01
C ALA A 133 -0.02 -8.56 -1.29
N LYS A 134 0.83 -7.75 -0.65
CA LYS A 134 1.97 -8.24 0.13
C LYS A 134 1.53 -9.12 1.30
N LYS A 135 0.53 -8.67 2.08
CA LYS A 135 -0.03 -9.45 3.19
C LYS A 135 -0.65 -10.77 2.75
N ARG A 136 -1.20 -10.83 1.53
CA ARG A 136 -1.75 -12.07 0.97
C ARG A 136 -0.63 -13.05 0.58
N LEU A 137 0.41 -12.57 -0.09
CA LEU A 137 1.58 -13.39 -0.44
C LEU A 137 2.30 -13.92 0.80
N GLU A 138 2.43 -13.10 1.85
CA GLU A 138 3.03 -13.54 3.13
C GLU A 138 2.24 -14.69 3.77
N ARG A 139 0.90 -14.69 3.66
CA ARG A 139 0.05 -15.81 4.14
C ARG A 139 0.18 -17.07 3.29
N GLU A 140 0.27 -16.91 1.97
CA GLU A 140 0.42 -18.03 1.04
C GLU A 140 1.82 -18.69 1.18
N ASN A 141 2.87 -17.88 1.36
CA ASN A 141 4.23 -18.37 1.63
C ASN A 141 4.32 -19.06 3.01
N ALA A 142 3.72 -18.49 4.05
CA ALA A 142 3.69 -19.11 5.39
C ALA A 142 2.93 -20.45 5.42
N PHE A 143 1.99 -20.67 4.50
CA PHE A 143 1.29 -21.95 4.35
C PHE A 143 2.10 -23.00 3.55
N THR A 144 3.12 -22.56 2.81
CA THR A 144 3.95 -23.42 1.94
C THR A 144 5.29 -23.81 2.60
N GLU A 145 5.70 -23.14 3.68
CA GLU A 145 7.03 -23.26 4.30
C GLU A 145 7.25 -24.48 5.22
N ASP A 146 6.23 -25.30 5.49
CA ASP A 146 6.44 -26.58 6.17
C ASP A 146 6.38 -27.73 5.14
N PRO A 147 7.47 -28.04 4.42
CA PRO A 147 7.54 -29.27 3.66
C PRO A 147 7.34 -30.42 4.65
N ILE A 148 6.34 -31.26 4.40
CA ILE A 148 6.05 -32.45 5.21
C ILE A 148 7.35 -33.27 5.28
N GLN A 149 8.06 -33.16 6.39
CA GLN A 149 9.25 -33.96 6.66
C GLN A 149 8.75 -35.32 7.12
N PHE A 150 8.75 -36.28 6.20
CA PHE A 150 8.64 -37.69 6.57
C PHE A 150 9.89 -38.05 7.37
N THR A 151 9.80 -37.98 8.70
CA THR A 151 10.75 -38.68 9.56
C THR A 151 10.54 -40.17 9.33
N PRO A 152 11.52 -40.90 8.78
CA PRO A 152 11.42 -42.35 8.70
C PRO A 152 11.28 -42.86 10.13
N ILE A 153 10.20 -43.57 10.40
CA ILE A 153 10.06 -44.32 11.64
C ILE A 153 11.23 -45.31 11.62
N LYS A 154 12.20 -45.16 12.53
CA LYS A 154 13.26 -46.15 12.70
C LYS A 154 12.57 -47.48 13.02
N GLN A 155 12.99 -48.56 12.38
CA GLN A 155 12.54 -49.93 12.64
C GLN A 155 12.90 -50.45 14.06
N SER A 156 13.08 -49.58 15.05
CA SER A 156 13.26 -49.97 16.46
C SER A 156 11.97 -50.45 17.12
N ASP A 157 10.82 -50.15 16.53
CA ASP A 157 9.52 -50.58 17.09
C ASP A 157 9.18 -52.05 16.78
N GLU A 158 9.92 -52.71 15.87
CA GLU A 158 9.75 -54.15 15.61
C GLU A 158 10.39 -55.02 16.70
N GLU A 159 11.51 -54.59 17.28
CA GLU A 159 12.14 -55.29 18.41
C GLU A 159 11.32 -55.12 19.69
N ASP A 160 10.78 -53.92 19.93
CA ASP A 160 9.88 -53.66 21.06
C ASP A 160 8.53 -54.36 20.90
N ALA A 161 7.96 -54.43 19.69
CA ALA A 161 6.73 -55.17 19.41
C ALA A 161 6.94 -56.70 19.51
N GLN A 162 8.10 -57.22 19.11
CA GLN A 162 8.44 -58.63 19.26
C GLN A 162 8.72 -59.00 20.72
N ALA A 163 9.39 -58.14 21.48
CA ALA A 163 9.59 -58.31 22.93
C ALA A 163 8.26 -58.27 23.70
N LEU A 164 7.34 -57.37 23.32
CA LEU A 164 6.00 -57.28 23.90
C LEU A 164 5.16 -58.54 23.58
N LYS A 165 5.29 -59.09 22.36
CA LYS A 165 4.64 -60.35 21.97
C LYS A 165 5.19 -61.54 22.77
N LEU A 166 6.52 -61.61 22.94
CA LEU A 166 7.19 -62.70 23.64
C LEU A 166 6.90 -62.68 25.16
N MET A 167 6.77 -61.49 25.75
CA MET A 167 6.30 -61.33 27.14
C MET A 167 4.81 -61.69 27.30
N THR A 168 3.97 -61.38 26.31
CA THR A 168 2.53 -61.69 26.35
C THR A 168 2.26 -63.19 26.22
N ASP A 169 2.99 -63.88 25.34
CA ASP A 169 2.90 -65.34 25.19
C ASP A 169 3.48 -66.07 26.41
N ALA A 170 4.54 -65.54 27.04
CA ALA A 170 5.07 -66.08 28.30
C ALA A 170 4.11 -65.90 29.48
N ALA A 171 3.42 -64.76 29.58
CA ALA A 171 2.41 -64.52 30.60
C ALA A 171 1.14 -65.37 30.41
N LEU A 172 0.76 -65.63 29.14
CA LEU A 172 -0.36 -66.50 28.79
C LEU A 172 -0.03 -67.98 29.05
N ALA A 173 1.21 -68.41 28.80
CA ALA A 173 1.69 -69.76 29.11
C ALA A 173 1.91 -69.98 30.62
N ALA A 174 2.21 -68.94 31.39
CA ALA A 174 2.41 -69.01 32.84
C ALA A 174 1.10 -68.98 33.65
N GLY A 175 -0.06 -68.82 33.01
CA GLY A 175 -1.37 -69.00 33.66
C GLY A 175 -1.54 -68.20 34.96
N SER A 176 -1.23 -66.91 34.97
CA SER A 176 -1.48 -66.05 36.14
C SER A 176 -2.60 -65.06 35.86
N ILE A 177 -3.82 -65.49 36.19
CA ILE A 177 -5.00 -64.63 36.29
C ILE A 177 -4.83 -63.80 37.57
N GLY A 178 -4.38 -62.55 37.46
CA GLY A 178 -4.43 -61.63 38.61
C GLY A 178 -3.34 -60.55 38.61
N GLY A 179 -3.50 -59.50 37.81
CA GLY A 179 -2.54 -58.39 37.86
C GLY A 179 -2.87 -57.11 37.09
N ILE A 180 -4.07 -56.96 36.50
CA ILE A 180 -4.38 -55.80 35.64
C ILE A 180 -5.10 -54.68 36.42
N ALA A 181 -5.53 -54.92 37.65
CA ALA A 181 -6.32 -53.93 38.42
C ALA A 181 -5.50 -52.77 39.01
N THR A 182 -4.17 -52.85 39.10
CA THR A 182 -3.38 -51.89 39.90
C THR A 182 -2.70 -50.77 39.11
N LEU A 183 -2.78 -50.74 37.77
CA LEU A 183 -2.17 -49.67 36.97
C LEU A 183 -3.14 -48.58 36.50
N LEU A 184 -4.45 -48.81 36.59
CA LEU A 184 -5.46 -47.87 36.08
C LEU A 184 -5.84 -46.76 37.08
N GLU A 185 -5.40 -46.86 38.35
CA GLU A 185 -5.74 -45.87 39.39
C GLU A 185 -4.71 -44.72 39.50
N LYS A 186 -3.55 -44.80 38.84
CA LYS A 186 -2.46 -43.83 39.03
C LYS A 186 -2.47 -42.63 38.05
N GLU A 187 -3.32 -42.62 37.03
CA GLU A 187 -3.30 -41.56 36.00
C GLU A 187 -4.48 -40.56 36.06
N ILE A 188 -5.38 -40.66 37.05
CA ILE A 188 -6.55 -39.74 37.17
C ILE A 188 -6.29 -38.59 38.17
N THR A 189 -5.17 -38.61 38.90
CA THR A 189 -4.81 -37.56 39.87
C THR A 189 -3.49 -36.89 39.52
N ALA A 190 -3.43 -36.18 38.38
CA ALA A 190 -2.35 -35.24 38.09
C ALA A 190 -2.83 -34.05 37.25
N ASN A 191 -3.47 -33.13 37.98
CA ASN A 191 -3.57 -31.69 37.76
C ASN A 191 -4.64 -31.10 36.80
N PRO A 192 -5.45 -30.15 37.31
CA PRO A 192 -6.44 -29.36 36.58
C PRO A 192 -5.84 -28.02 36.13
N SER A 193 -6.16 -27.56 34.92
CA SER A 193 -6.39 -26.14 34.56
C SER A 193 -6.32 -25.96 33.04
N LEU A 194 -7.43 -25.54 32.45
CA LEU A 194 -7.45 -24.40 31.53
C LEU A 194 -8.89 -23.96 31.28
N GLN A 195 -9.12 -22.69 31.62
CA GLN A 195 -10.33 -21.93 31.40
C GLN A 195 -10.50 -21.56 29.92
N ASP A 196 -11.77 -21.28 29.62
CA ASP A 196 -12.29 -20.24 28.75
C ASP A 196 -12.71 -20.65 27.33
N GLY A 197 -13.99 -20.40 27.07
CA GLY A 197 -14.72 -20.84 25.89
C GLY A 197 -16.12 -20.21 25.87
N LYS A 198 -16.15 -18.88 25.99
CA LYS A 198 -17.35 -18.04 25.84
C LYS A 198 -17.95 -18.22 24.44
N THR A 199 -19.05 -18.97 24.36
CA THR A 199 -19.90 -19.09 23.17
C THR A 199 -21.15 -18.22 23.32
N GLY A 200 -21.54 -17.59 22.21
CA GLY A 200 -22.56 -16.55 22.13
C GLY A 200 -23.97 -17.03 22.47
N SER A 201 -24.72 -16.13 23.11
CA SER A 201 -26.15 -16.26 23.36
C SER A 201 -26.94 -15.54 22.27
N ALA A 202 -27.82 -16.30 21.61
CA ALA A 202 -28.94 -15.85 20.81
C ALA A 202 -30.24 -16.25 21.55
N ALA A 203 -31.32 -15.50 21.29
CA ALA A 203 -32.66 -15.58 21.92
C ALA A 203 -32.69 -14.99 23.34
N GLN A 204 -33.55 -14.03 23.70
CA GLN A 204 -34.92 -13.72 23.31
C GLN A 204 -35.17 -12.21 23.34
#